data_AF-A0A7J5UQF3-F1
#
_entry.id   AF-A0A7J5UQF3-F1
#
_cell.length_a   1.000
_cell.length_b   1.000
_cell.length_c   1.000
_cell.angle_alpha   90.00
_cell.angle_beta   90.00
_cell.angle_gamma   90.00
#
_symmetry.space_group_name_H-M   'P 1'
#
loop_
_entity.id
_entity.type
_entity.pdbx_description
1 polymer ?
#
loop_
_entity_poly.entity_id
_entity_poly.type
_entity_poly.pdbx_seq_one_letter_code
_entity_poly.pdbx_strand_id
1 'polypeptide(L)'
;MSTDVTTDRAVRALRTTLGVSAGACLVLGVMGLAITLLTGTDSPALWPGVSLLALGQLVMLVAAGAAGAGLRAVLRGAEPRPVTTRVRATLGTLRTVLAVALVVGVVAWILVRPSAVVAVVACGLVAAQGAVALHLLRR
;
A
#
# COMPACT_ATOMS: atom_id res chain seq x y z
N MET A 1 23.98 17.48 22.23
CA MET A 1 22.72 17.03 22.86
C MET A 1 21.47 17.19 21.97
N SER A 2 21.60 17.55 20.67
CA SER A 2 20.48 17.72 19.73
C SER A 2 20.16 16.50 18.86
N THR A 3 21.05 15.49 18.84
CA THR A 3 20.99 14.32 17.95
C THR A 3 19.90 13.31 18.36
N ASP A 4 19.62 13.20 19.66
CA ASP A 4 18.64 12.23 20.17
C ASP A 4 17.21 12.56 19.74
N VAL A 5 16.82 13.83 19.84
CA VAL A 5 15.46 14.28 19.49
C VAL A 5 15.16 14.07 18.00
N THR A 6 16.14 14.27 17.13
CA THR A 6 15.97 14.04 15.68
C THR A 6 15.87 12.57 15.34
N THR A 7 16.63 11.72 16.03
CA THR A 7 16.62 10.27 15.85
C THR A 7 15.32 9.67 16.35
N ASP A 8 14.85 10.09 17.53
CA ASP A 8 13.57 9.64 18.10
C ASP A 8 12.37 9.99 17.21
N ARG A 9 12.34 11.20 16.65
CA ARG A 9 11.30 11.61 15.70
C ARG A 9 11.35 10.75 14.42
N ALA A 10 12.53 10.50 13.88
CA ALA A 10 12.69 9.67 12.68
C ALA A 10 12.27 8.21 12.94
N VAL A 11 12.68 7.63 14.06
CA VAL A 11 12.28 6.28 14.48
C VAL A 11 10.77 6.18 14.65
N ARG A 12 10.14 7.16 15.33
CA ARG A 12 8.68 7.19 15.51
C ARG A 12 7.96 7.26 14.16
N ALA A 13 8.38 8.14 13.26
CA ALA A 13 7.80 8.27 11.92
C ALA A 13 7.93 6.96 11.10
N LEU A 14 9.10 6.31 11.13
CA LEU A 14 9.34 5.04 10.43
C LEU A 14 8.52 3.89 11.02
N ARG A 15 8.39 3.81 12.35
CA ARG A 15 7.51 2.85 13.03
C ARG A 15 6.05 3.04 12.65
N THR A 16 5.55 4.29 12.68
CA THR A 16 4.17 4.59 12.26
C THR A 16 3.95 4.19 10.81
N THR A 17 4.88 4.52 9.91
CA THR A 17 4.80 4.15 8.49
C THR A 17 4.75 2.63 8.31
N LEU A 18 5.61 1.89 9.01
CA LEU A 18 5.64 0.44 8.98
C LEU A 18 4.33 -0.16 9.52
N GLY A 19 3.86 0.32 10.67
CA GLY A 19 2.62 -0.16 11.29
C GLY A 19 1.39 0.08 10.41
N VAL A 20 1.26 1.28 9.85
CA VAL A 20 0.14 1.63 8.95
C VAL A 20 0.20 0.81 7.66
N SER A 21 1.38 0.65 7.05
CA SER A 21 1.53 -0.10 5.80
C SER A 21 1.25 -1.60 6.02
N ALA A 22 1.76 -2.19 7.09
CA ALA A 22 1.48 -3.57 7.45
C ALA A 22 0.00 -3.79 7.78
N GLY A 23 -0.61 -2.87 8.54
CA GLY A 23 -2.05 -2.89 8.83
C GLY A 23 -2.90 -2.82 7.58
N ALA A 24 -2.58 -1.90 6.65
CA ALA A 24 -3.27 -1.79 5.37
C ALA A 24 -3.13 -3.07 4.53
N CYS A 25 -1.94 -3.69 4.51
CA CYS A 25 -1.72 -4.98 3.85
C CYS A 25 -2.63 -6.08 4.42
N LEU A 26 -2.74 -6.18 5.74
CA LEU A 26 -3.60 -7.17 6.39
C LEU A 26 -5.08 -6.94 6.09
N VAL A 27 -5.55 -5.70 6.16
CA VAL A 27 -6.94 -5.35 5.84
C VAL A 27 -7.27 -5.72 4.40
N LEU A 28 -6.40 -5.41 3.45
CA LEU A 28 -6.58 -5.79 2.04
C LEU A 28 -6.65 -7.31 1.86
N GLY A 29 -5.78 -8.05 2.57
CA GLY A 29 -5.80 -9.51 2.55
C GLY A 29 -7.10 -10.11 3.12
N VAL A 30 -7.58 -9.58 4.25
CA VAL A 30 -8.85 -10.00 4.86
C VAL A 30 -10.03 -9.68 3.93
N MET A 31 -10.03 -8.50 3.30
CA MET A 31 -11.07 -8.13 2.33
C MET A 31 -11.04 -9.04 1.10
N GLY A 32 -9.86 -9.35 0.57
CA GLY A 32 -9.70 -10.31 -0.52
C GLY A 32 -10.25 -11.68 -0.16
N LEU A 33 -9.90 -12.19 1.03
CA LEU A 33 -10.41 -13.47 1.53
C LEU A 33 -11.94 -13.45 1.69
N ALA A 34 -12.49 -12.41 2.31
CA ALA A 34 -13.94 -12.26 2.48
C ALA A 34 -14.66 -12.26 1.13
N ILE A 35 -14.14 -11.55 0.13
CA ILE A 35 -14.70 -11.54 -1.23
C ILE A 35 -14.62 -12.94 -1.84
N THR A 36 -13.50 -13.66 -1.70
CA THR A 36 -13.40 -15.02 -2.24
C THR A 36 -14.41 -15.98 -1.62
N LEU A 37 -14.65 -15.86 -0.31
CA LEU A 37 -15.62 -16.69 0.41
C LEU A 37 -17.07 -16.33 0.04
N LEU A 38 -17.38 -15.05 -0.15
CA LEU A 38 -18.73 -14.57 -0.44
C LEU A 38 -19.14 -14.78 -1.91
N THR A 39 -18.19 -14.74 -2.84
CA THR A 39 -18.51 -14.78 -4.29
C THR A 39 -18.50 -16.20 -4.87
N GLY A 40 -17.95 -17.18 -4.15
CA GLY A 40 -17.76 -18.56 -4.62
C GLY A 40 -16.65 -18.66 -5.68
N THR A 41 -15.96 -19.81 -5.74
CA THR A 41 -14.77 -20.01 -6.60
C THR A 41 -15.06 -19.91 -8.10
N ASP A 42 -16.30 -20.15 -8.51
CA ASP A 42 -16.69 -20.27 -9.91
C ASP A 42 -17.19 -18.94 -10.51
N SER A 43 -17.24 -17.87 -9.72
CA SER A 43 -17.73 -16.58 -10.21
C SER A 43 -16.70 -15.90 -11.12
N PRO A 44 -17.04 -15.62 -12.39
CA PRO A 44 -16.14 -14.94 -13.32
C PRO A 44 -15.83 -13.48 -12.91
N ALA A 45 -16.53 -12.93 -11.91
CA ALA A 45 -16.32 -11.59 -11.38
C ALA A 45 -15.34 -11.55 -10.19
N LEU A 46 -14.89 -12.70 -9.67
CA LEU A 46 -13.99 -12.79 -8.51
C LEU A 46 -12.57 -12.34 -8.85
N TRP A 47 -12.02 -12.84 -9.97
CA TRP A 47 -10.63 -12.57 -10.36
C TRP A 47 -10.32 -11.08 -10.60
N PRO A 48 -11.18 -10.30 -11.28
CA PRO A 48 -10.98 -8.87 -11.47
C PRO A 48 -10.79 -8.12 -10.15
N GLY A 49 -11.68 -8.33 -9.18
CA GLY A 49 -11.63 -7.66 -7.88
C GLY A 49 -10.42 -8.08 -7.05
N VAL A 50 -10.18 -9.39 -6.94
CA VAL A 50 -9.05 -9.95 -6.17
C VAL A 50 -7.71 -9.47 -6.71
N SER A 51 -7.54 -9.38 -8.04
CA SER A 51 -6.29 -8.91 -8.65
C SER A 51 -5.96 -7.45 -8.29
N LEU A 52 -6.97 -6.57 -8.21
CA LEU A 52 -6.78 -5.18 -7.82
C LEU A 52 -6.44 -5.04 -6.33
N LEU A 53 -7.05 -5.87 -5.48
CA LEU A 53 -6.72 -5.92 -4.05
C LEU A 53 -5.30 -6.45 -3.83
N ALA A 54 -4.91 -7.51 -4.55
CA ALA A 54 -3.57 -8.09 -4.49
C ALA A 54 -2.51 -7.07 -4.93
N LEU A 55 -2.79 -6.26 -5.95
CA LEU A 55 -1.92 -5.16 -6.37
C LEU A 55 -1.73 -4.12 -5.25
N GLY A 56 -2.82 -3.68 -4.62
CA GLY A 56 -2.76 -2.78 -3.47
C GLY A 56 -1.96 -3.37 -2.31
N GLN A 57 -2.16 -4.65 -2.03
CA GLN A 57 -1.47 -5.38 -0.97
C GLN A 57 0.04 -5.48 -1.24
N LEU A 58 0.44 -5.80 -2.48
CA LEU A 58 1.84 -5.87 -2.87
C LEU A 58 2.53 -4.51 -2.67
N VAL A 59 1.89 -3.42 -3.07
CA VAL A 59 2.44 -2.06 -2.86
C VAL A 59 2.60 -1.75 -1.38
N MET A 60 1.64 -2.13 -0.53
CA MET A 60 1.74 -1.94 0.93
C MET A 60 2.88 -2.74 1.54
N LEU A 61 3.14 -3.96 1.07
CA LEU A 61 4.29 -4.76 1.50
C LEU A 61 5.61 -4.09 1.14
N VAL A 62 5.73 -3.53 -0.07
CA VAL A 62 6.94 -2.79 -0.48
C VAL A 62 7.12 -1.53 0.36
N ALA A 63 6.03 -0.81 0.66
CA ALA A 63 6.07 0.37 1.54
C ALA A 63 6.51 0.00 2.97
N ALA A 64 5.98 -1.09 3.54
CA ALA A 64 6.38 -1.61 4.83
C ALA A 64 7.85 -2.04 4.83
N GLY A 65 8.31 -2.70 3.77
CA GLY A 65 9.71 -3.09 3.58
C GLY A 65 10.65 -1.89 3.53
N ALA A 66 10.29 -0.84 2.78
CA ALA A 66 11.06 0.40 2.71
C ALA A 66 11.15 1.10 4.07
N ALA A 67 10.04 1.20 4.81
CA ALA A 67 9.99 1.77 6.15
C ALA A 67 10.81 0.94 7.16
N GLY A 68 10.71 -0.38 7.10
CA GLY A 68 11.46 -1.30 7.96
C GLY A 68 12.97 -1.27 7.68
N ALA A 69 13.36 -1.20 6.41
CA ALA A 69 14.77 -1.02 6.02
C ALA A 69 15.31 0.33 6.49
N GLY A 70 14.54 1.41 6.35
CA GLY A 70 14.88 2.73 6.87
C GLY A 70 15.06 2.71 8.40
N LEU A 71 14.13 2.06 9.11
CA LEU A 71 14.21 1.93 10.57
C LEU A 71 15.49 1.19 10.99
N ARG A 72 15.78 0.05 10.36
CA ARG A 72 17.03 -0.70 10.63
C ARG A 72 18.28 0.11 10.34
N ALA A 73 18.27 0.94 9.29
CA ALA A 73 19.40 1.80 8.97
C ALA A 73 19.65 2.87 10.05
N VAL A 74 18.60 3.57 10.50
CA VAL A 74 18.72 4.56 11.59
C VAL A 74 19.19 3.91 12.89
N LEU A 75 18.65 2.73 13.23
CA LEU A 75 19.08 1.97 14.42
C LEU A 75 20.53 1.48 14.35
N ARG A 76 21.08 1.31 13.14
CA ARG A 76 22.50 0.98 12.91
C ARG A 76 23.42 2.21 12.88
N GLY A 77 22.89 3.40 13.18
CA GLY A 77 23.66 4.65 13.22
C GLY A 77 23.72 5.43 11.92
N ALA A 78 22.91 5.08 10.91
CA ALA A 78 22.81 5.90 9.70
C ALA A 78 22.13 7.24 10.00
N GLU A 79 22.53 8.29 9.28
CA GLU A 79 21.97 9.63 9.48
C GLU A 79 20.44 9.65 9.22
N PRO A 80 19.62 10.18 10.15
CA PRO A 80 18.16 10.12 10.04
C PRO A 80 17.58 10.86 8.83
N ARG A 81 18.16 12.00 8.46
CA ARG A 81 17.66 12.87 7.37
C ARG A 81 17.72 12.19 5.99
N PRO A 82 18.87 11.69 5.49
CA PRO A 82 18.91 11.05 4.18
C PRO A 82 18.05 9.78 4.12
N VAL A 83 17.98 9.02 5.22
CA VAL A 83 17.15 7.81 5.29
C VAL A 83 15.65 8.16 5.17
N THR A 84 15.17 9.11 5.96
CA THR A 84 13.75 9.51 5.94
C THR A 84 13.35 10.15 4.60
N THR A 85 14.23 10.96 3.99
CA THR A 85 14.00 11.51 2.64
C THR A 85 13.90 10.42 1.58
N ARG A 86 14.79 9.42 1.61
CA ARG A 86 14.73 8.28 0.69
C ARG A 86 13.43 7.48 0.86
N VAL A 87 13.02 7.20 2.11
CA VAL A 87 11.75 6.50 2.38
C VAL A 87 10.56 7.30 1.84
N ARG A 88 10.50 8.62 2.09
CA ARG A 88 9.43 9.47 1.54
C ARG A 88 9.39 9.47 0.01
N ALA A 89 10.54 9.52 -0.65
CA ALA A 89 10.62 9.45 -2.11
C ALA A 89 10.10 8.10 -2.64
N THR A 90 10.45 7.00 -1.97
CA THR A 90 9.93 5.67 -2.29
C THR A 90 8.41 5.61 -2.12
N LEU A 91 7.86 6.10 -1.00
CA LEU A 91 6.41 6.15 -0.78
C LEU A 91 5.69 7.01 -1.84
N GLY A 92 6.29 8.13 -2.25
CA GLY A 92 5.78 8.97 -3.33
C GLY A 92 5.71 8.23 -4.67
N THR A 93 6.76 7.47 -5.00
CA THR A 93 6.83 6.64 -6.20
C THR A 93 5.79 5.52 -6.16
N LEU A 94 5.72 4.78 -5.05
CA LEU A 94 4.75 3.71 -4.85
C LEU A 94 3.31 4.20 -4.95
N ARG A 95 3.00 5.38 -4.39
CA ARG A 95 1.68 6.00 -4.53
C ARG A 95 1.32 6.24 -5.99
N THR A 96 2.24 6.81 -6.77
CA THR A 96 2.00 7.10 -8.20
C THR A 96 1.84 5.80 -8.99
N VAL A 97 2.71 4.81 -8.77
CA VAL A 97 2.63 3.50 -9.41
C VAL A 97 1.30 2.82 -9.09
N LEU A 98 0.88 2.81 -7.83
CA LEU A 98 -0.40 2.23 -7.42
C LEU A 98 -1.59 2.95 -8.07
N ALA A 99 -1.60 4.28 -8.07
CA ALA A 99 -2.68 5.05 -8.68
C ALA A 99 -2.81 4.75 -10.18
N VAL A 100 -1.69 4.77 -10.91
CA VAL A 100 -1.68 4.46 -12.35
C VAL A 100 -2.12 3.02 -12.60
N ALA A 101 -1.57 2.06 -11.85
CA ALA A 101 -1.88 0.65 -12.03
C ALA A 101 -3.35 0.32 -11.68
N LEU A 102 -3.94 0.98 -10.68
CA LEU A 102 -5.37 0.85 -10.37
C LEU A 102 -6.25 1.43 -11.47
N VAL A 103 -5.92 2.62 -11.99
CA VAL A 103 -6.69 3.22 -13.10
C VAL A 103 -6.64 2.31 -14.33
N VAL A 104 -5.44 1.87 -14.73
CA VAL A 104 -5.25 0.97 -15.87
C VAL A 104 -5.97 -0.36 -15.64
N GLY A 105 -5.83 -0.96 -14.44
CA GLY A 105 -6.46 -2.23 -14.10
C GLY A 105 -7.98 -2.16 -14.08
N VAL A 106 -8.56 -1.09 -13.53
CA VAL A 106 -10.01 -0.86 -13.54
C VAL A 106 -10.52 -0.71 -14.97
N VAL A 107 -9.88 0.14 -15.79
CA VAL A 107 -10.29 0.35 -17.18
C VAL A 107 -10.19 -0.95 -17.98
N ALA A 108 -9.08 -1.68 -17.87
CA ALA A 108 -8.87 -2.94 -18.56
C ALA A 108 -9.95 -3.98 -18.18
N TRP A 109 -10.25 -4.13 -16.88
CA TRP A 109 -11.26 -5.08 -16.44
C TRP A 109 -12.67 -4.71 -16.85
N ILE A 110 -13.03 -3.42 -16.85
CA ILE A 110 -14.33 -2.96 -17.34
C ILE A 110 -14.50 -3.29 -18.84
N LEU A 111 -13.45 -3.11 -19.64
CA LEU A 111 -13.48 -3.41 -21.07
C LEU A 111 -13.58 -4.92 -21.36
N VAL A 112 -12.87 -5.75 -20.59
CA VAL A 112 -12.86 -7.21 -20.80
C VAL A 112 -14.09 -7.90 -20.18
N ARG A 113 -14.61 -7.39 -19.06
CA ARG A 113 -15.70 -7.98 -18.27
C ARG A 113 -16.67 -6.89 -17.76
N PRO A 114 -17.53 -6.32 -18.61
CA PRO A 114 -18.46 -5.24 -18.20
C PRO A 114 -19.48 -5.70 -17.15
N SER A 115 -19.80 -6.99 -17.06
CA SER A 115 -20.66 -7.52 -16.00
C SER A 115 -20.04 -7.45 -14.60
N ALA A 116 -18.72 -7.25 -14.48
CA ALA A 116 -17.99 -7.16 -13.21
C ALA A 116 -17.71 -5.71 -12.77
N VAL A 117 -18.27 -4.69 -13.45
CA VAL A 117 -17.97 -3.26 -13.19
C VAL A 117 -18.10 -2.90 -11.70
N VAL A 118 -19.17 -3.32 -11.04
CA VAL A 118 -19.41 -2.98 -9.63
C VAL A 118 -18.29 -3.55 -8.75
N ALA A 119 -17.93 -4.82 -8.93
CA ALA A 119 -16.87 -5.47 -8.17
C ALA A 119 -15.50 -4.83 -8.43
N VAL A 120 -15.19 -4.53 -9.71
CA VAL A 120 -13.95 -3.89 -10.13
C VAL A 120 -13.80 -2.50 -9.52
N VAL A 121 -14.85 -1.68 -9.59
CA VAL A 121 -14.85 -0.33 -9.02
C VAL A 121 -14.75 -0.37 -7.50
N ALA A 122 -15.53 -1.22 -6.83
CA ALA A 122 -15.47 -1.35 -5.38
C ALA A 122 -14.07 -1.79 -4.89
N CYS A 123 -13.50 -2.82 -5.51
CA CYS A 123 -12.16 -3.30 -5.17
C CYS A 123 -11.08 -2.28 -5.51
N GLY A 124 -11.21 -1.60 -6.65
CA GLY A 124 -10.31 -0.51 -7.05
C GLY A 124 -10.33 0.65 -6.04
N LEU A 125 -11.51 1.04 -5.54
CA LEU A 125 -11.65 2.07 -4.51
C LEU A 125 -11.01 1.63 -3.18
N VAL A 126 -11.26 0.40 -2.74
CA VAL A 126 -10.63 -0.15 -1.52
C VAL A 126 -9.11 -0.15 -1.65
N ALA A 127 -8.56 -0.60 -2.78
CA ALA A 127 -7.12 -0.55 -3.03
C ALA A 127 -6.60 0.90 -3.12
N ALA A 128 -7.39 1.84 -3.66
CA ALA A 128 -7.04 3.25 -3.74
C ALA A 128 -6.92 3.93 -2.36
N GLN A 129 -7.61 3.42 -1.32
CA GLN A 129 -7.40 3.87 0.06
C GLN A 129 -5.93 3.68 0.49
N GLY A 130 -5.25 2.68 -0.06
CA GLY A 130 -3.82 2.50 0.07
C GLY A 130 -3.01 3.70 -0.46
N ALA A 131 -3.34 4.21 -1.63
CA ALA A 131 -2.67 5.40 -2.18
C ALA A 131 -2.89 6.64 -1.31
N VAL A 132 -4.06 6.77 -0.67
CA VAL A 132 -4.33 7.82 0.31
C VAL A 132 -3.48 7.63 1.58
N ALA A 133 -3.37 6.41 2.10
CA ALA A 133 -2.50 6.12 3.24
C ALA A 133 -1.04 6.48 2.95
N LEU A 134 -0.50 6.11 1.79
CA LEU A 134 0.85 6.50 1.35
C LEU A 134 1.00 8.02 1.21
N HIS A 135 -0.04 8.70 0.73
CA HIS A 135 -0.07 10.17 0.64
C HIS A 135 -0.06 10.85 2.01
N LEU A 136 -0.69 10.26 3.02
CA LEU A 136 -0.66 10.79 4.38
C LEU A 136 0.69 10.52 5.06
N LEU A 137 1.25 9.33 4.86
CA LEU A 137 2.54 8.93 5.45
C LEU A 137 3.74 9.68 4.87
N ARG A 138 3.62 10.25 3.66
CA ARG A 138 4.70 11.06 3.06
C ARG A 138 4.77 12.49 3.59
N ARG A 139 3.69 13.00 4.20
CA ARG A 139 3.62 14.36 4.74
C ARG A 139 4.39 14.44 6.06
#